data_AF-A0A9E6VTT9-F1
#
_entry.id   AF-A0A9E6VTT9-F1
#
_cell.length_a   1.000
_cell.length_b   1.000
_cell.length_c   1.000
_cell.angle_alpha   90.00
_cell.angle_beta   90.00
_cell.angle_gamma   90.00
#
_symmetry.space_group_name_H-M   'P 1'
#
loop_
_entity.id
_entity.type
_entity.pdbx_description
1 polymer ?
#
loop_
_entity_poly.entity_id
_entity_poly.type
_entity_poly.pdbx_seq_one_letter_code
_entity_poly.pdbx_strand_id
1 'polypeptide(L)'
;MPDTSKHTEPSNEDAPDYLSHIGENFSSIYFGAMPKELQQKKDSKKIVSHIIALLTDGRNRNMKDDVLLILKNSDSADILVDILKSKEYREHRRTIAAACWESGIDFSKHLDAFIRIALEDSYETCLEAMTVIEQMQGPFEAEQIHAAIGQLNAGKISEDKQLIVSDIELRLRSFLA
;
A
#
# COMPACT_ATOMS: atom_id res chain seq x y z
N MET A 1 42.70 20.39 -10.34
CA MET A 1 41.42 20.45 -11.07
C MET A 1 40.90 19.03 -11.17
N PRO A 2 39.76 18.69 -10.58
CA PRO A 2 39.21 17.35 -10.70
C PRO A 2 38.43 17.21 -12.02
N ASP A 3 38.71 16.10 -12.69
CA ASP A 3 38.12 15.64 -13.95
C ASP A 3 36.63 15.28 -13.74
N THR A 4 35.76 15.92 -14.51
CA THR A 4 34.32 15.67 -14.54
C THR A 4 34.04 14.41 -15.36
N SER A 5 34.23 13.23 -14.75
CA SER A 5 33.67 11.99 -15.29
C SER A 5 32.14 12.05 -15.16
N LYS A 6 31.47 12.24 -16.30
CA LYS A 6 30.01 12.16 -16.44
C LYS A 6 29.51 10.84 -15.86
N HIS A 7 28.75 10.91 -14.77
CA HIS A 7 27.80 9.83 -14.46
C HIS A 7 26.68 9.90 -15.49
N THR A 8 26.75 9.03 -16.49
CA THR A 8 25.60 8.71 -17.34
C THR A 8 24.65 7.85 -16.52
N GLU A 9 23.43 8.35 -16.32
CA GLU A 9 22.28 7.54 -15.90
C GLU A 9 22.12 6.36 -16.86
N PRO A 10 21.76 5.15 -16.37
CA PRO A 10 21.52 4.03 -17.25
C PRO A 10 20.33 4.33 -18.17
N SER A 11 20.54 4.15 -19.47
CA SER A 11 19.50 4.22 -20.49
C SER A 11 18.43 3.17 -20.24
N ASN A 12 17.17 3.51 -20.53
CA ASN A 12 15.95 2.72 -20.37
C ASN A 12 15.90 1.37 -21.15
N GLU A 13 17.02 0.86 -21.66
CA GLU A 13 17.09 -0.32 -22.53
C GLU A 13 17.42 -1.64 -21.78
N ASP A 14 17.68 -1.59 -20.47
CA ASP A 14 17.99 -2.78 -19.65
C ASP A 14 16.83 -3.25 -18.76
N ALA A 15 15.60 -2.74 -18.97
CA ALA A 15 14.43 -3.20 -18.25
C ALA A 15 14.04 -4.63 -18.73
N PRO A 16 13.97 -5.64 -17.85
CA PRO A 16 13.59 -6.99 -18.26
C PRO A 16 12.22 -7.02 -18.93
N ASP A 17 12.11 -7.82 -20.01
CA ASP A 17 11.04 -7.88 -21.02
C ASP A 17 9.59 -7.89 -20.47
N TYR A 18 9.39 -8.35 -19.22
CA TYR A 18 8.09 -8.33 -18.55
C TYR A 18 7.60 -6.92 -18.15
N LEU A 19 8.43 -5.89 -18.30
CA LEU A 19 8.12 -4.48 -18.04
C LEU A 19 7.65 -3.72 -19.31
N SER A 20 7.63 -4.35 -20.49
CA SER A 20 7.29 -3.69 -21.76
C SER A 20 5.78 -3.54 -22.05
N HIS A 21 4.92 -4.05 -21.17
CA HIS A 21 3.46 -4.11 -21.38
C HIS A 21 2.64 -3.60 -20.17
N ILE A 22 3.08 -2.49 -19.56
CA ILE A 22 2.42 -1.90 -18.41
C ILE A 22 1.20 -1.09 -18.89
N GLY A 23 0.05 -1.75 -18.92
CA GLY A 23 -1.22 -1.16 -19.33
C GLY A 23 -2.48 -1.97 -19.02
N GLU A 24 -2.41 -3.30 -18.84
CA GLU A 24 -3.61 -4.09 -18.46
C GLU A 24 -3.36 -5.25 -17.48
N ASN A 25 -4.10 -5.19 -16.37
CA ASN A 25 -4.42 -6.19 -15.33
C ASN A 25 -3.29 -6.73 -14.44
N PHE A 26 -3.32 -6.31 -13.16
CA PHE A 26 -2.62 -6.94 -12.02
C PHE A 26 -2.66 -8.47 -12.08
N SER A 27 -3.81 -9.05 -12.41
CA SER A 27 -3.93 -10.50 -12.53
C SER A 27 -2.98 -11.10 -13.57
N SER A 28 -2.80 -10.46 -14.73
CA SER A 28 -1.91 -10.94 -15.79
C SER A 28 -0.44 -10.82 -15.38
N ILE A 29 -0.06 -9.68 -14.80
CA ILE A 29 1.29 -9.41 -14.30
C ILE A 29 1.63 -10.37 -13.15
N TYR A 30 0.71 -10.51 -12.19
CA TYR A 30 0.86 -11.40 -11.04
C TYR A 30 1.02 -12.85 -11.48
N PHE A 31 0.20 -13.36 -12.40
CA PHE A 31 0.37 -14.72 -12.90
C PHE A 31 1.63 -14.90 -13.75
N GLY A 32 2.03 -13.90 -14.53
CA GLY A 32 3.27 -13.95 -15.31
C GLY A 32 4.53 -13.99 -14.45
N ALA A 33 4.52 -13.28 -13.30
CA ALA A 33 5.64 -13.19 -12.37
C ALA A 33 5.66 -14.30 -11.30
N MET A 34 4.59 -15.09 -11.18
CA MET A 34 4.51 -16.21 -10.22
C MET A 34 5.21 -17.48 -10.73
N PRO A 35 5.76 -18.33 -9.82
CA PRO A 35 6.21 -19.68 -10.15
C PRO A 35 5.11 -20.47 -10.90
N LYS A 36 5.52 -21.29 -11.89
CA LYS A 36 4.62 -21.98 -12.84
C LYS A 36 3.55 -22.84 -12.15
N GLU A 37 3.82 -23.30 -10.95
CA GLU A 37 2.94 -24.12 -10.12
C GLU A 37 1.68 -23.35 -9.68
N LEU A 38 1.74 -22.03 -9.62
CA LEU A 38 0.71 -21.14 -9.08
C LEU A 38 -0.13 -20.41 -10.15
N GLN A 39 0.23 -20.57 -11.43
CA GLN A 39 -0.40 -19.89 -12.57
C GLN A 39 -1.79 -20.47 -12.96
N GLN A 40 -2.26 -21.52 -12.30
CA GLN A 40 -3.35 -22.36 -12.80
C GLN A 40 -4.77 -21.82 -12.63
N LYS A 41 -5.02 -20.73 -11.88
CA LYS A 41 -6.41 -20.25 -11.65
C LYS A 41 -6.56 -18.73 -11.64
N LYS A 42 -7.11 -18.17 -12.72
CA LYS A 42 -7.60 -16.78 -12.86
C LYS A 42 -8.83 -16.47 -11.99
N ASP A 43 -8.77 -16.76 -10.70
CA ASP A 43 -9.83 -16.46 -9.75
C ASP A 43 -9.34 -15.41 -8.76
N SER A 44 -9.86 -14.18 -8.89
CA SER A 44 -9.45 -13.02 -8.08
C SER A 44 -9.50 -13.29 -6.58
N LYS A 45 -10.45 -14.10 -6.09
CA LYS A 45 -10.53 -14.47 -4.67
C LYS A 45 -9.39 -15.39 -4.24
N LYS A 46 -8.98 -16.31 -5.11
CA LYS A 46 -7.81 -17.18 -4.85
C LYS A 46 -6.51 -16.42 -4.91
N ILE A 47 -6.39 -15.44 -5.81
CA ILE A 47 -5.22 -14.55 -5.89
C ILE A 47 -5.06 -13.79 -4.58
N VAL A 48 -6.13 -13.14 -4.09
CA VAL A 48 -6.11 -12.38 -2.84
C VAL A 48 -5.74 -13.27 -1.65
N SER A 49 -6.38 -14.44 -1.52
CA SER A 49 -6.05 -15.40 -0.45
C SER A 49 -4.60 -15.87 -0.51
N HIS A 50 -4.03 -16.01 -1.71
CA HIS A 50 -2.65 -16.42 -1.89
C HIS A 50 -1.67 -15.31 -1.54
N ILE A 51 -1.94 -14.08 -1.95
CA ILE A 51 -1.17 -12.88 -1.55
C ILE A 51 -1.14 -12.77 -0.04
N ILE A 52 -2.29 -12.88 0.63
CA ILE A 52 -2.35 -12.84 2.10
C ILE A 52 -1.52 -13.96 2.72
N ALA A 53 -1.59 -15.19 2.19
CA ALA A 53 -0.78 -16.30 2.69
C ALA A 53 0.73 -16.04 2.54
N LEU A 54 1.16 -15.44 1.42
CA LEU A 54 2.57 -15.10 1.18
C LEU A 54 3.04 -13.95 2.07
N LEU A 55 2.20 -12.94 2.31
CA LEU A 55 2.53 -11.80 3.17
C LEU A 55 2.57 -12.18 4.67
N THR A 56 1.84 -13.22 5.07
CA THR A 56 1.70 -13.64 6.48
C THR A 56 2.67 -14.76 6.89
N ASP A 57 3.11 -15.61 5.96
CA ASP A 57 3.99 -16.74 6.28
C ASP A 57 5.46 -16.29 6.35
N GLY A 58 5.99 -16.17 7.57
CA GLY A 58 7.38 -15.77 7.81
C GLY A 58 8.46 -16.71 7.25
N ARG A 59 8.09 -17.89 6.73
CA ARG A 59 8.99 -18.80 5.99
C ARG A 59 9.20 -18.35 4.54
N ASN A 60 8.36 -17.46 4.03
CA ASN A 60 8.33 -17.02 2.64
C ASN A 60 8.96 -15.64 2.42
N ARG A 61 9.98 -15.25 3.20
CA ARG A 61 10.56 -13.88 3.13
C ARG A 61 10.95 -13.48 1.71
N ASN A 62 11.67 -14.33 0.99
CA ASN A 62 12.06 -14.04 -0.40
C ASN A 62 10.83 -13.86 -1.31
N MET A 63 9.78 -14.64 -1.09
CA MET A 63 8.55 -14.52 -1.87
C MET A 63 7.72 -13.29 -1.48
N LYS A 64 7.84 -12.80 -0.24
CA LYS A 64 7.19 -11.56 0.20
C LYS A 64 7.73 -10.37 -0.58
N ASP A 65 9.05 -10.27 -0.72
CA ASP A 65 9.71 -9.19 -1.47
C ASP A 65 9.29 -9.22 -2.96
N ASP A 66 9.25 -10.42 -3.56
CA ASP A 66 8.76 -10.60 -4.93
C ASP A 66 7.30 -10.14 -5.09
N VAL A 67 6.43 -10.49 -4.14
CA VAL A 67 5.02 -10.06 -4.14
C VAL A 67 4.89 -8.55 -4.02
N LEU A 68 5.66 -7.91 -3.14
CA LEU A 68 5.65 -6.44 -2.98
C LEU A 68 6.12 -5.74 -4.26
N LEU A 69 7.15 -6.28 -4.93
CA LEU A 69 7.62 -5.75 -6.21
C LEU A 69 6.56 -5.89 -7.31
N ILE A 70 5.87 -7.03 -7.38
CA ILE A 70 4.76 -7.25 -8.32
C ILE A 70 3.63 -6.25 -8.06
N LEU A 71 3.22 -6.08 -6.79
CA LEU A 71 2.17 -5.13 -6.40
C LEU A 71 2.52 -3.71 -6.87
N LYS A 72 3.77 -3.29 -6.67
CA LYS A 72 4.26 -1.99 -7.10
C LYS A 72 4.21 -1.80 -8.62
N ASN A 73 4.74 -2.76 -9.37
CA ASN A 73 4.85 -2.67 -10.84
C ASN A 73 3.51 -2.77 -11.58
N SER A 74 2.45 -3.15 -10.89
CA SER A 74 1.12 -3.38 -11.44
C SER A 74 0.08 -2.35 -11.03
N ASP A 75 0.49 -1.29 -10.32
CA ASP A 75 -0.38 -0.25 -9.78
C ASP A 75 -1.59 -0.82 -9.01
N SER A 76 -1.30 -1.70 -8.06
CA SER A 76 -2.32 -2.47 -7.32
C SER A 76 -3.01 -1.70 -6.18
N ALA A 77 -2.93 -0.37 -6.17
CA ALA A 77 -3.44 0.46 -5.07
C ALA A 77 -4.92 0.19 -4.78
N ASP A 78 -5.76 0.27 -5.81
CA ASP A 78 -7.21 0.03 -5.73
C ASP A 78 -7.51 -1.38 -5.18
N ILE A 79 -6.78 -2.38 -5.67
CA ILE A 79 -6.98 -3.78 -5.30
C ILE A 79 -6.64 -4.00 -3.82
N LEU A 80 -5.51 -3.48 -3.36
CA LEU A 80 -5.10 -3.60 -1.96
C LEU A 80 -6.10 -2.91 -1.02
N VAL A 81 -6.61 -1.76 -1.42
CA VAL A 81 -7.61 -1.02 -0.64
C VAL A 81 -8.96 -1.74 -0.64
N ASP A 82 -9.39 -2.35 -1.74
CA ASP A 82 -10.60 -3.16 -1.79
C ASP A 82 -10.51 -4.38 -0.86
N ILE A 83 -9.34 -5.05 -0.83
CA ILE A 83 -9.07 -6.16 0.09
C ILE A 83 -9.10 -5.67 1.54
N LEU A 84 -8.45 -4.54 1.84
CA LEU A 84 -8.39 -3.93 3.17
C LEU A 84 -9.81 -3.58 3.70
N LYS A 85 -10.68 -3.07 2.81
CA LYS A 85 -12.07 -2.70 3.13
C LYS A 85 -12.96 -3.93 3.32
N SER A 86 -12.62 -5.07 2.73
CA SER A 86 -13.43 -6.29 2.79
C SER A 86 -13.57 -6.82 4.22
N LYS A 87 -14.79 -7.25 4.56
CA LYS A 87 -15.06 -7.91 5.86
C LYS A 87 -14.43 -9.30 5.93
N GLU A 88 -14.23 -9.95 4.78
CA GLU A 88 -13.63 -11.30 4.70
C GLU A 88 -12.18 -11.31 5.22
N TYR A 89 -11.45 -10.22 5.03
CA TYR A 89 -10.04 -10.12 5.37
C TYR A 89 -9.77 -9.26 6.61
N ARG A 90 -10.79 -9.08 7.47
CA ARG A 90 -10.70 -8.22 8.66
C ARG A 90 -9.55 -8.64 9.58
N GLU A 91 -9.37 -9.95 9.80
CA GLU A 91 -8.30 -10.49 10.65
C GLU A 91 -6.89 -10.25 10.08
N HIS A 92 -6.79 -9.96 8.78
CA HIS A 92 -5.52 -9.72 8.08
C HIS A 92 -5.25 -8.24 7.81
N ARG A 93 -6.12 -7.32 8.25
CA ARG A 93 -6.01 -5.88 7.95
C ARG A 93 -4.66 -5.28 8.33
N ARG A 94 -4.10 -5.66 9.49
CA ARG A 94 -2.76 -5.24 9.88
C ARG A 94 -1.72 -5.63 8.83
N THR A 95 -1.68 -6.89 8.41
CA THR A 95 -0.73 -7.37 7.39
C THR A 95 -0.95 -6.72 6.04
N ILE A 96 -2.21 -6.48 5.66
CA ILE A 96 -2.54 -5.81 4.40
C ILE A 96 -2.08 -4.35 4.44
N ALA A 97 -2.35 -3.62 5.53
CA ALA A 97 -1.91 -2.24 5.71
C ALA A 97 -0.37 -2.13 5.76
N ALA A 98 0.30 -3.09 6.39
CA ALA A 98 1.76 -3.19 6.34
C ALA A 98 2.27 -3.35 4.90
N ALA A 99 1.66 -4.26 4.13
CA ALA A 99 2.02 -4.46 2.73
C ALA A 99 1.79 -3.20 1.85
N CYS A 100 0.79 -2.38 2.19
CA CYS A 100 0.58 -1.10 1.50
C CYS A 100 1.83 -0.20 1.65
N TRP A 101 2.32 0.06 2.86
CA TRP A 101 3.51 0.91 3.02
C TRP A 101 4.77 0.21 2.47
N GLU A 102 4.92 -1.10 2.70
CA GLU A 102 6.09 -1.87 2.26
C GLU A 102 6.22 -1.91 0.73
N SER A 103 5.09 -1.84 0.01
CA SER A 103 5.07 -1.81 -1.46
C SER A 103 5.65 -0.52 -2.05
N GLY A 104 5.66 0.58 -1.28
CA GLY A 104 6.06 1.90 -1.76
C GLY A 104 5.16 2.47 -2.87
N ILE A 105 3.92 1.98 -2.98
CA ILE A 105 2.86 2.56 -3.84
C ILE A 105 2.32 3.82 -3.15
N ASP A 106 2.00 4.86 -3.93
CA ASP A 106 1.33 6.04 -3.38
C ASP A 106 -0.18 5.79 -3.22
N PHE A 107 -0.66 5.83 -1.98
CA PHE A 107 -2.06 5.62 -1.63
C PHE A 107 -2.85 6.92 -1.43
N SER A 108 -2.34 8.07 -1.88
CA SER A 108 -2.99 9.38 -1.70
C SER A 108 -4.47 9.40 -2.12
N LYS A 109 -4.83 8.74 -3.22
CA LYS A 109 -6.23 8.61 -3.69
C LYS A 109 -7.17 7.90 -2.71
N HIS A 110 -6.61 7.18 -1.73
CA HIS A 110 -7.32 6.33 -0.79
C HIS A 110 -7.24 6.82 0.66
N LEU A 111 -6.91 8.09 0.87
CA LEU A 111 -6.80 8.68 2.22
C LEU A 111 -7.98 8.32 3.13
N ASP A 112 -9.22 8.46 2.64
CA ASP A 112 -10.43 8.14 3.39
C ASP A 112 -10.46 6.69 3.93
N ALA A 113 -9.97 5.73 3.13
CA ALA A 113 -9.92 4.34 3.55
C ALA A 113 -8.97 4.15 4.75
N PHE A 114 -7.80 4.78 4.74
CA PHE A 114 -6.83 4.67 5.82
C PHE A 114 -7.24 5.45 7.08
N ILE A 115 -7.92 6.60 6.93
CA ILE A 115 -8.53 7.31 8.06
C ILE A 115 -9.57 6.44 8.77
N ARG A 116 -10.43 5.77 8.00
CA ARG A 116 -11.42 4.86 8.56
C ARG A 116 -10.79 3.66 9.28
N ILE A 117 -9.74 3.08 8.72
CA ILE A 117 -9.00 1.97 9.35
C ILE A 117 -8.35 2.41 10.66
N ALA A 118 -7.72 3.59 10.71
CA ALA A 118 -7.14 4.15 11.93
C ALA A 118 -8.18 4.32 13.06
N LEU A 119 -9.40 4.73 12.70
CA LEU A 119 -10.50 4.90 13.65
C LEU A 119 -11.10 3.56 14.11
N GLU A 120 -11.35 2.63 13.19
CA GLU A 120 -12.18 1.43 13.44
C GLU A 120 -11.40 0.20 13.98
N ASP A 121 -10.10 0.08 13.69
CA ASP A 121 -9.34 -1.15 13.99
C ASP A 121 -8.42 -1.03 15.22
N SER A 122 -7.67 -2.11 15.49
CA SER A 122 -6.76 -2.22 16.62
C SER A 122 -5.64 -1.18 16.58
N TYR A 123 -4.99 -0.96 17.72
CA TYR A 123 -3.81 -0.11 17.83
C TYR A 123 -2.75 -0.43 16.77
N GLU A 124 -2.43 -1.71 16.58
CA GLU A 124 -1.41 -2.12 15.62
C GLU A 124 -1.82 -1.86 14.17
N THR A 125 -3.11 -2.03 13.85
CA THR A 125 -3.61 -1.72 12.50
C THR A 125 -3.64 -0.21 12.27
N CYS A 126 -3.95 0.58 13.30
CA CYS A 126 -3.88 2.03 13.27
C CYS A 126 -2.44 2.52 13.01
N LEU A 127 -1.44 1.88 13.62
CA LEU A 127 -0.03 2.17 13.39
C LEU A 127 0.37 1.95 11.92
N GLU A 128 -0.03 0.83 11.32
CA GLU A 128 0.23 0.58 9.89
C GLU A 128 -0.55 1.55 8.97
N ALA A 129 -1.75 1.98 9.37
CA ALA A 129 -2.50 2.98 8.61
C ALA A 129 -1.81 4.35 8.68
N MET A 130 -1.27 4.72 9.84
CA MET A 130 -0.49 5.95 10.02
C MET A 130 0.74 5.95 9.12
N THR A 131 1.53 4.87 9.08
CA THR A 131 2.74 4.80 8.25
C THR A 131 2.44 4.93 6.75
N VAL A 132 1.31 4.37 6.28
CA VAL A 132 0.85 4.61 4.91
C VAL A 132 0.51 6.08 4.68
N ILE A 133 -0.22 6.72 5.60
CA ILE A 133 -0.60 8.14 5.50
C ILE A 133 0.64 9.06 5.51
N GLU A 134 1.65 8.74 6.33
CA GLU A 134 2.91 9.51 6.38
C GLU A 134 3.61 9.57 5.01
N GLN A 135 3.58 8.46 4.28
CA GLN A 135 4.22 8.33 2.96
C GLN A 135 3.41 8.92 1.81
N MET A 136 2.14 9.28 2.02
CA MET A 136 1.32 9.88 0.98
C MET A 136 1.92 11.20 0.49
N GLN A 137 1.98 11.39 -0.81
CA GLN A 137 2.59 12.57 -1.43
C GLN A 137 1.55 13.63 -1.81
N GLY A 138 0.28 13.24 -1.91
CA GLY A 138 -0.76 14.05 -2.53
C GLY A 138 -0.69 14.00 -4.07
N PRO A 139 -1.27 14.99 -4.77
CA PRO A 139 -1.89 16.19 -4.22
C PRO A 139 -3.18 15.88 -3.45
N PHE A 140 -3.49 16.73 -2.47
CA PHE A 140 -4.76 16.71 -1.76
C PHE A 140 -5.46 18.05 -1.92
N GLU A 141 -6.76 18.01 -2.16
CA GLU A 141 -7.60 19.19 -2.04
C GLU A 141 -7.78 19.54 -0.56
N ALA A 142 -7.86 20.83 -0.23
CA ALA A 142 -8.02 21.28 1.16
C ALA A 142 -9.27 20.68 1.81
N GLU A 143 -10.36 20.54 1.06
CA GLU A 143 -11.59 19.89 1.49
C GLU A 143 -11.37 18.42 1.87
N GLN A 144 -10.51 17.68 1.17
CA GLN A 144 -10.20 16.29 1.51
C GLN A 144 -9.48 16.20 2.86
N ILE A 145 -8.52 17.09 3.10
CA ILE A 145 -7.78 17.16 4.36
C ILE A 145 -8.70 17.57 5.50
N HIS A 146 -9.51 18.61 5.31
CA HIS A 146 -10.48 19.06 6.32
C HIS A 146 -11.52 17.99 6.65
N ALA A 147 -12.00 17.25 5.64
CA ALA A 147 -12.89 16.12 5.87
C ALA A 147 -12.23 15.02 6.69
N ALA A 148 -10.99 14.65 6.37
CA ALA A 148 -10.22 13.64 7.12
C ALA A 148 -10.01 14.07 8.59
N ILE A 149 -9.58 15.31 8.83
CA ILE A 149 -9.43 15.86 10.19
C ILE A 149 -10.78 15.90 10.93
N GLY A 150 -11.86 16.23 10.23
CA GLY A 150 -13.22 16.19 10.77
C GLY A 150 -13.63 14.79 11.23
N GLN A 151 -13.30 13.75 10.45
CA GLN A 151 -13.54 12.35 10.81
C GLN A 151 -12.74 11.95 12.06
N LEU A 152 -11.46 12.33 12.15
CA LEU A 152 -10.63 12.03 13.32
C LEU A 152 -11.22 12.66 14.59
N ASN A 153 -11.61 13.93 14.54
CA ASN A 153 -12.17 14.67 15.67
C ASN A 153 -13.55 14.15 16.13
N ALA A 154 -14.38 13.68 15.20
CA ALA A 154 -15.69 13.12 15.52
C ALA A 154 -15.62 11.64 15.97
N GLY A 155 -14.52 10.95 15.65
CA GLY A 155 -14.33 9.54 15.93
C GLY A 155 -14.17 9.23 17.41
N LYS A 156 -14.71 8.08 17.85
CA LYS A 156 -14.45 7.56 19.19
C LYS A 156 -13.06 6.90 19.21
N ILE A 157 -12.08 7.60 19.78
CA ILE A 157 -10.69 7.13 19.85
C ILE A 157 -10.44 6.50 21.22
N SER A 158 -9.88 5.29 21.24
CA SER A 158 -9.43 4.63 22.46
C SER A 158 -8.14 5.29 22.98
N GLU A 159 -7.91 5.22 24.30
CA GLU A 159 -6.80 5.92 24.96
C GLU A 159 -5.43 5.59 24.36
N ASP A 160 -5.22 4.32 24.01
CA ASP A 160 -4.00 3.81 23.37
C ASP A 160 -3.75 4.39 21.97
N LYS A 161 -4.79 4.80 21.24
CA LYS A 161 -4.68 5.36 19.87
C LYS A 161 -4.56 6.88 19.82
N GLN A 162 -4.70 7.59 20.95
CA GLN A 162 -4.74 9.07 20.98
C GLN A 162 -3.48 9.71 20.38
N LEU A 163 -2.30 9.18 20.72
CA LEU A 163 -1.03 9.70 20.20
C LEU A 163 -0.94 9.49 18.68
N ILE A 164 -1.19 8.26 18.21
CA ILE A 164 -1.14 7.93 16.77
C ILE A 164 -2.12 8.81 15.97
N VAL A 165 -3.34 8.99 16.46
CA VAL A 165 -4.34 9.83 15.77
C VAL A 165 -3.91 11.30 15.74
N SER A 166 -3.25 11.78 16.80
CA SER A 166 -2.70 13.14 16.85
C SER A 166 -1.58 13.31 15.81
N ASP A 167 -0.73 12.30 15.64
CA ASP A 167 0.33 12.30 14.62
C ASP A 167 -0.24 12.26 13.20
N ILE A 168 -1.29 11.45 12.96
CA ILE A 168 -2.04 11.47 11.69
C ILE A 168 -2.59 12.87 11.43
N GLU A 169 -3.22 13.51 12.42
CA GLU A 169 -3.77 14.86 12.26
C GLU A 169 -2.67 15.89 11.93
N LEU A 170 -1.53 15.82 12.61
CA LEU A 170 -0.38 16.69 12.33
C LEU A 170 0.13 16.49 10.90
N ARG A 171 0.24 15.24 10.45
CA ARG A 171 0.62 14.91 9.07
C ARG A 171 -0.40 15.47 8.08
N LEU A 172 -1.69 15.32 8.32
CA LEU A 172 -2.74 15.88 7.48
C LEU A 172 -2.62 17.40 7.36
N ARG A 173 -2.43 18.09 8.49
CA ARG A 173 -2.25 19.56 8.51
C ARG A 173 -1.03 20.02 7.73
N SER A 174 0.02 19.21 7.63
CA SER A 174 1.21 19.55 6.83
C SER A 174 0.92 19.68 5.32
N PHE A 175 -0.17 19.10 4.81
CA PHE A 175 -0.58 19.26 3.41
C PHE A 175 -1.36 20.55 3.13
N LEU A 176 -1.71 21.32 4.17
CA LEU A 176 -2.40 22.61 4.06
C LEU A 176 -1.44 23.81 4.15
N ALA A 177 -0.16 23.56 4.44
CA ALA A 177 0.88 24.58 4.60
C ALA A 177 1.57 24.87 3.27
#